data_AF-A0A934VYN3-F1
#
_entry.id   AF-A0A934VYN3-F1
#
_cell.length_a   1.000
_cell.length_b   1.000
_cell.length_c   1.000
_cell.angle_alpha   90.00
_cell.angle_beta   90.00
_cell.angle_gamma   90.00
#
_symmetry.space_group_name_H-M   'P 1'
#
loop_
_entity.id
_entity.type
_entity.pdbx_description
1 polymer ?
#
loop_
_entity_poly.entity_id
_entity_poly.type
_entity_poly.pdbx_seq_one_letter_code
_entity_poly.pdbx_strand_id
1 'polypeptide(L)'
;MKMLMAATLVLFGAFWLFNATINRTVVRTNAISNAMQLEADLKKWAITKVDGGRLRESDVIEIFPEEYSLRFGGESRNRNFREMVSDIAQSGVPPLWPGVLVLLIGCLGAYTSVQSLQIKQIAEQDAALKDQP
;
A
#
# COMPACT_ATOMS: atom_id res chain seq x y z
N MET A 1 -28.01 18.68 -0.07
CA MET A 1 -27.22 18.09 -1.18
C MET A 1 -25.72 18.30 -1.03
N LYS A 2 -25.18 19.52 -0.91
CA LYS A 2 -23.71 19.76 -0.87
C LYS A 2 -22.97 19.03 0.26
N MET A 3 -23.51 19.05 1.49
CA MET A 3 -22.92 18.31 2.62
C MET A 3 -22.95 16.78 2.42
N LEU A 4 -24.02 16.23 1.84
CA LEU A 4 -24.12 14.80 1.55
C LEU A 4 -23.07 14.38 0.50
N MET A 5 -22.85 15.22 -0.52
CA MET A 5 -21.83 15.00 -1.55
C MET A 5 -20.41 15.09 -0.96
N ALA A 6 -20.16 16.05 -0.06
CA ALA A 6 -18.88 16.15 0.63
C ALA A 6 -18.62 14.93 1.54
N ALA A 7 -19.61 14.52 2.32
CA ALA A 7 -19.51 13.35 3.19
C ALA A 7 -19.26 12.05 2.41
N THR A 8 -19.96 11.86 1.29
CA THR A 8 -19.74 10.68 0.42
C THR A 8 -18.35 10.66 -0.19
N LEU A 9 -17.82 11.80 -0.66
CA LEU A 9 -16.44 11.89 -1.15
C LEU A 9 -15.42 11.57 -0.05
N VAL A 10 -15.59 12.10 1.16
CA VAL A 10 -14.70 11.77 2.28
C VAL A 10 -14.71 10.27 2.58
N LEU A 11 -15.90 9.66 2.66
CA LEU A 11 -16.04 8.23 2.92
C LEU A 11 -15.42 7.38 1.81
N PHE A 12 -15.63 7.76 0.54
CA PHE A 12 -15.09 7.03 -0.60
C PHE A 12 -13.56 7.14 -0.68
N GLY A 13 -13.00 8.33 -0.42
CA GLY A 13 -11.57 8.55 -0.33
C GLY A 13 -10.92 7.75 0.80
N ALA A 14 -11.55 7.74 1.97
CA ALA A 14 -11.08 6.95 3.11
C ALA A 14 -11.14 5.44 2.82
N PHE A 15 -12.23 4.96 2.22
CA PHE A 15 -12.37 3.56 1.82
C PHE A 15 -11.31 3.15 0.80
N TRP A 16 -11.03 4.00 -0.20
CA TRP A 16 -9.98 3.76 -1.18
C TRP A 16 -8.61 3.64 -0.51
N LEU A 17 -8.26 4.60 0.36
CA LEU A 17 -6.97 4.61 1.06
C LEU A 17 -6.80 3.36 1.93
N PHE A 18 -7.85 2.96 2.63
CA PHE A 18 -7.86 1.74 3.44
C PHE A 18 -7.60 0.50 2.56
N ASN A 19 -8.35 0.35 1.47
CA ASN A 19 -8.20 -0.79 0.56
C ASN A 19 -6.82 -0.83 -0.11
N ALA A 20 -6.36 0.30 -0.63
CA ALA A 20 -5.05 0.40 -1.28
C ALA A 20 -3.90 0.09 -0.31
N THR A 21 -4.01 0.54 0.95
CA THR A 21 -3.01 0.25 1.99
C THR A 21 -2.99 -1.22 2.38
N ILE A 22 -4.17 -1.82 2.62
CA ILE A 22 -4.25 -3.25 2.97
C ILE A 22 -3.77 -4.12 1.83
N ASN A 23 -4.21 -3.86 0.60
CA ASN A 23 -3.78 -4.61 -0.57
C ASN A 23 -2.26 -4.54 -0.74
N ARG A 24 -1.64 -3.38 -0.51
CA ARG A 24 -0.18 -3.24 -0.55
C ARG A 24 0.52 -4.14 0.46
N THR A 25 0.05 -4.12 1.70
CA THR A 25 0.62 -4.91 2.78
C THR A 25 0.43 -6.41 2.53
N VAL A 26 -0.77 -6.83 2.15
CA VAL A 26 -1.09 -8.25 1.87
C VAL A 26 -0.28 -8.77 0.71
N VAL A 27 -0.23 -8.04 -0.42
CA VAL A 27 0.53 -8.45 -1.60
C VAL A 27 2.01 -8.53 -1.29
N ARG A 28 2.58 -7.56 -0.57
CA ARG A 28 3.98 -7.59 -0.14
C ARG A 28 4.28 -8.80 0.76
N THR A 29 3.44 -9.03 1.77
CA THR A 29 3.62 -10.15 2.70
C THR A 29 3.51 -11.50 2.00
N ASN A 30 2.53 -11.66 1.11
CA ASN A 30 2.36 -12.88 0.32
C ASN A 30 3.57 -13.11 -0.61
N ALA A 31 4.05 -12.06 -1.27
CA ALA A 31 5.20 -12.15 -2.17
C ALA A 31 6.48 -12.56 -1.41
N ILE A 32 6.73 -11.96 -0.24
CA ILE A 32 7.87 -12.33 0.62
C ILE A 32 7.72 -13.76 1.14
N SER A 33 6.52 -14.15 1.60
CA SER A 33 6.24 -15.51 2.09
C SER A 33 6.46 -16.56 1.00
N ASN A 34 5.95 -16.30 -0.21
CA ASN A 34 6.14 -17.20 -1.36
C ASN A 34 7.62 -17.26 -1.77
N ALA A 35 8.34 -16.14 -1.73
CA ALA A 35 9.78 -16.13 -2.00
C ALA A 35 10.55 -16.94 -0.94
N MET A 36 10.22 -16.81 0.34
CA MET A 36 10.81 -17.60 1.43
C MET A 36 10.55 -19.10 1.25
N GLN A 37 9.33 -19.49 0.91
CA GLN A 37 8.98 -20.90 0.66
C GLN A 37 9.77 -21.45 -0.53
N LEU A 38 9.83 -20.70 -1.63
CA LEU A 38 10.59 -21.09 -2.81
C LEU A 38 12.09 -21.25 -2.49
N GLU A 39 12.68 -20.33 -1.72
CA GLU A 39 14.07 -20.44 -1.29
C GLU A 39 14.32 -21.68 -0.42
N ALA A 40 13.39 -21.99 0.49
CA ALA A 40 13.49 -23.17 1.35
C ALA A 40 13.39 -24.47 0.54
N ASP A 41 12.43 -24.56 -0.38
CA ASP A 41 12.24 -25.71 -1.25
C ASP A 41 13.44 -25.90 -2.19
N LEU A 42 13.96 -24.81 -2.76
CA LEU A 42 15.11 -24.86 -3.65
C LEU A 42 16.37 -25.30 -2.90
N LYS A 43 16.57 -24.84 -1.67
CA LYS A 43 17.68 -25.30 -0.82
C LYS A 43 17.55 -26.78 -0.49
N LYS A 44 16.34 -27.24 -0.11
CA LYS A 44 16.09 -28.67 0.17
C LYS A 44 16.36 -29.54 -1.05
N TRP A 45 15.94 -29.10 -2.23
CA TRP A 45 16.26 -29.75 -3.49
C TRP A 45 17.78 -29.79 -3.73
N ALA A 46 18.48 -28.68 -3.53
CA ALA A 46 19.92 -28.58 -3.75
C ALA A 46 20.72 -29.53 -2.83
N ILE A 47 20.37 -29.57 -1.54
CA ILE A 47 20.95 -30.52 -0.56
C ILE A 47 20.73 -31.96 -1.01
N THR A 48 19.50 -32.31 -1.41
CA THR A 48 19.17 -33.66 -1.92
C THR A 48 20.02 -34.05 -3.14
N LYS A 49 20.41 -33.08 -3.97
CA LYS A 49 21.31 -33.31 -5.11
C LYS A 49 22.77 -33.46 -4.71
N VAL A 50 23.21 -32.80 -3.64
CA VAL A 50 24.54 -33.01 -3.05
C VAL A 50 24.64 -34.42 -2.46
N ASP A 51 23.64 -34.86 -1.68
CA ASP A 51 23.59 -36.21 -1.11
C ASP A 51 23.61 -37.30 -2.19
N GLY A 52 22.97 -37.02 -3.33
CA GLY A 52 22.97 -37.90 -4.51
C GLY A 52 24.22 -37.81 -5.39
N GLY A 53 25.25 -37.06 -4.98
CA GLY A 53 26.51 -36.89 -5.71
C GLY A 53 26.40 -36.11 -7.03
N ARG A 54 25.29 -35.40 -7.27
CA ARG A 54 25.04 -34.65 -8.51
C ARG A 54 25.46 -33.18 -8.44
N LEU A 55 25.59 -32.63 -7.24
CA LEU A 55 26.08 -31.28 -6.99
C LEU A 55 27.19 -31.35 -5.94
N ARG A 56 28.11 -30.39 -5.95
CA ARG A 56 29.06 -30.21 -4.86
C ARG A 56 28.49 -29.24 -3.83
N GLU A 57 28.90 -29.39 -2.59
CA GLU A 57 28.47 -28.51 -1.50
C GLU A 57 28.88 -27.04 -1.75
N SER A 58 30.02 -26.83 -2.43
CA SER A 58 30.46 -25.51 -2.90
C SER A 58 29.46 -24.82 -3.82
N ASP A 59 28.79 -25.59 -4.69
CA ASP A 59 27.84 -25.06 -5.66
C ASP A 59 26.56 -24.57 -4.96
N VAL A 60 26.21 -25.17 -3.82
CA VAL A 60 25.06 -24.75 -2.98
C VAL A 60 25.40 -23.49 -2.18
N ILE A 61 26.61 -23.40 -1.64
CA ILE A 61 27.08 -22.25 -0.84
C ILE A 61 27.18 -21.00 -1.71
N GLU A 62 27.57 -21.12 -2.99
CA GLU A 62 27.63 -20.00 -3.93
C GLU A 62 26.26 -19.35 -4.16
N ILE A 63 25.21 -20.18 -4.26
CA ILE A 63 23.83 -19.73 -4.53
C ILE A 63 23.12 -19.25 -3.26
N PHE A 64 23.46 -19.84 -2.11
CA PHE A 64 22.88 -19.51 -0.80
C PHE A 64 23.98 -19.14 0.22
N PRO A 65 24.60 -17.95 0.10
CA PRO A 65 25.52 -17.46 1.12
C PRO A 65 24.79 -17.28 2.47
N GLU A 66 25.57 -17.31 3.57
CA GLU A 66 25.24 -17.53 5.00
C GLU A 66 23.93 -16.93 5.59
N GLU A 67 23.24 -16.04 4.88
CA GLU A 67 21.99 -15.38 5.29
C GLU A 67 20.70 -16.02 4.74
N TYR A 68 20.76 -17.22 4.15
CA TYR A 68 19.57 -17.97 3.72
C TYR A 68 18.68 -17.24 2.69
N SER A 69 19.23 -16.31 1.92
CA SER A 69 18.51 -15.65 0.83
C SER A 69 19.19 -15.93 -0.50
N LEU A 70 18.37 -16.23 -1.52
CA LEU A 70 18.85 -16.52 -2.86
C LEU A 70 19.43 -15.24 -3.44
N ARG A 71 20.69 -15.30 -3.89
CA ARG A 71 21.31 -14.23 -4.66
C ARG A 71 21.38 -14.69 -6.10
N PHE A 72 20.77 -13.93 -7.01
CA PHE A 72 21.02 -14.17 -8.42
C PHE A 72 22.43 -13.70 -8.77
N GLY A 73 23.21 -14.57 -9.40
CA GLY A 73 24.58 -14.28 -9.79
C GLY A 73 24.64 -13.00 -10.64
N GLY A 74 25.31 -11.97 -10.11
CA GLY A 74 25.48 -10.67 -10.77
C GLY A 74 24.66 -9.50 -10.20
N GLU A 75 23.76 -9.72 -9.25
CA GLU A 75 22.98 -8.63 -8.64
C GLU A 75 23.75 -7.84 -7.56
N SER A 76 23.37 -6.56 -7.41
CA SER A 76 23.98 -5.64 -6.46
C SER A 76 23.99 -6.22 -5.04
N ARG A 77 25.02 -5.88 -4.25
CA ARG A 77 25.15 -6.29 -2.84
C ARG A 77 23.93 -5.93 -1.96
N ASN A 78 23.06 -5.05 -2.47
CA ASN A 78 21.99 -4.38 -1.74
C ASN A 78 20.56 -4.84 -2.11
N ARG A 79 20.38 -5.80 -3.04
CA ARG A 79 19.04 -6.35 -3.35
C ARG A 79 19.09 -7.85 -3.52
N ASN A 80 18.30 -8.57 -2.72
CA ASN A 80 18.21 -10.03 -2.74
C ASN A 80 16.90 -10.47 -3.41
N PHE A 81 16.77 -11.77 -3.74
CA PHE A 81 15.59 -12.31 -4.43
C PHE A 81 14.24 -11.89 -3.84
N ARG A 82 14.12 -11.92 -2.51
CA ARG A 82 12.92 -11.49 -1.77
C ARG A 82 12.55 -10.03 -2.02
N GLU A 83 13.54 -9.15 -2.15
CA GLU A 83 13.32 -7.73 -2.41
C GLU A 83 12.84 -7.50 -3.83
N MET A 84 13.43 -8.20 -4.80
CA MET A 84 12.98 -8.16 -6.20
C MET A 84 11.53 -8.65 -6.32
N VAL A 85 11.19 -9.79 -5.70
CA VAL A 85 9.83 -10.34 -5.71
C VAL A 85 8.85 -9.40 -5.01
N SER A 86 9.26 -8.78 -3.90
CA SER A 86 8.46 -7.76 -3.20
C SER A 86 8.22 -6.52 -4.07
N ASP A 87 9.21 -6.05 -4.85
CA ASP A 87 9.09 -4.88 -5.71
C ASP A 87 8.16 -5.15 -6.90
N ILE A 88 8.33 -6.31 -7.56
CA ILE A 88 7.45 -6.78 -8.64
C ILE A 88 6.01 -6.90 -8.13
N ALA A 89 5.80 -7.52 -6.98
CA ALA A 89 4.46 -7.70 -6.42
C ALA A 89 3.78 -6.36 -6.09
N GLN A 90 4.54 -5.37 -5.62
CA GLN A 90 4.01 -4.05 -5.32
C GLN A 90 3.69 -3.19 -6.54
N SER A 91 4.26 -3.50 -7.71
CA SER A 91 4.00 -2.75 -8.96
C SER A 91 2.54 -2.83 -9.44
N GLY A 92 1.81 -3.89 -9.06
CA GLY A 92 0.40 -4.09 -9.42
C GLY A 92 -0.62 -3.58 -8.40
N VAL A 93 -0.16 -2.97 -7.29
CA VAL A 93 -1.06 -2.54 -6.20
C VAL A 93 -1.74 -1.21 -6.58
N PRO A 94 -3.04 -1.03 -6.25
CA PRO A 94 -3.74 0.22 -6.49
C PRO A 94 -3.01 1.43 -5.89
N PRO A 95 -2.87 2.54 -6.63
CA PRO A 95 -2.19 3.71 -6.13
C PRO A 95 -2.99 4.41 -5.02
N LEU A 96 -2.28 5.07 -4.10
CA LEU A 96 -2.90 5.81 -2.98
C LEU A 96 -3.46 7.17 -3.41
N TRP A 97 -2.84 7.80 -4.41
CA TRP A 97 -3.14 9.19 -4.79
C TRP A 97 -4.61 9.46 -5.18
N PRO A 98 -5.38 8.55 -5.81
CA PRO A 98 -6.79 8.81 -6.10
C PRO A 98 -7.61 8.99 -4.82
N GLY A 99 -7.37 8.15 -3.81
CA GLY A 99 -8.03 8.27 -2.52
C GLY A 99 -7.68 9.55 -1.79
N VAL A 100 -6.41 9.98 -1.85
CA VAL A 100 -5.97 11.26 -1.27
C VAL A 100 -6.68 12.44 -1.92
N LEU A 101 -6.74 12.49 -3.25
CA LEU A 101 -7.41 13.57 -3.98
C LEU A 101 -8.90 13.66 -3.64
N VAL A 102 -9.59 12.51 -3.66
CA VAL A 102 -11.03 12.44 -3.37
C VAL A 102 -11.31 12.92 -1.94
N LEU A 103 -10.46 12.53 -0.98
CA LEU A 103 -10.59 12.93 0.41
C LEU A 103 -10.36 14.44 0.59
N LEU A 104 -9.32 15.00 -0.04
CA LEU A 104 -9.06 16.45 -0.01
C LEU A 104 -10.22 17.27 -0.60
N ILE A 105 -10.76 16.84 -1.75
CA ILE A 105 -11.91 17.50 -2.38
C ILE A 105 -13.14 17.41 -1.46
N GLY A 106 -13.38 16.25 -0.85
CA GLY A 106 -14.46 16.07 0.12
C GLY A 106 -14.33 16.99 1.33
N CYS A 107 -13.14 17.10 1.92
CA CYS A 107 -12.86 17.99 3.05
C CYS A 107 -13.04 19.47 2.69
N LEU A 108 -12.55 19.91 1.54
CA LEU A 108 -12.75 21.28 1.04
C LEU A 108 -14.24 21.58 0.79
N GLY A 109 -14.97 20.62 0.23
CA GLY A 109 -16.41 20.71 0.02
C GLY A 109 -17.21 20.81 1.33
N ALA A 110 -16.77 20.09 2.37
CA ALA A 110 -17.38 20.16 3.70
C ALA A 110 -17.10 21.52 4.36
N TYR A 111 -15.85 21.98 4.33
CA TYR A 111 -15.44 23.26 4.91
C TYR A 111 -16.22 24.45 4.30
N THR A 112 -16.26 24.52 2.97
CA THR A 112 -17.00 25.58 2.25
C THR A 112 -18.51 25.52 2.52
N SER A 113 -19.07 24.32 2.68
CA SER A 113 -20.49 24.14 3.01
C SER A 113 -20.81 24.66 4.41
N VAL A 114 -19.97 24.35 5.42
CA VAL A 114 -20.14 24.86 6.79
C VAL A 114 -20.02 26.38 6.83
N GLN A 115 -19.02 26.95 6.16
CA GLN A 115 -18.86 28.41 6.08
C GLN A 115 -20.09 29.09 5.46
N SER A 116 -20.66 28.50 4.39
CA SER A 116 -21.86 29.04 3.75
C SER A 116 -23.11 28.99 4.65
N LEU A 117 -23.21 27.99 5.52
CA LEU A 117 -24.30 27.88 6.50
C LEU A 117 -24.17 28.93 7.59
N GLN A 118 -22.96 29.15 8.11
CA GLN A 118 -22.68 30.17 9.12
C GLN A 118 -23.01 31.57 8.59
N ILE A 119 -22.59 31.89 7.36
CA ILE A 119 -22.87 33.20 6.74
C ILE A 119 -24.38 33.42 6.59
N LYS A 120 -25.14 32.40 6.19
CA LYS A 120 -26.60 32.48 6.09
C LYS A 120 -27.26 32.71 7.43
N GLN A 121 -26.83 31.99 8.47
CA GLN A 121 -27.37 32.15 9.82
C GLN A 121 -27.12 33.56 10.36
N ILE A 122 -25.92 34.12 10.18
CA ILE A 122 -25.60 35.49 10.58
C ILE A 122 -26.49 36.49 9.82
N ALA A 123 -26.65 36.32 8.50
CA ALA A 123 -27.49 37.20 7.70
C ALA A 123 -28.97 37.16 8.09
N GLU A 124 -29.52 35.97 8.40
CA GLU A 124 -30.89 35.81 8.89
C GLU A 124 -31.07 36.42 10.28
N GLN A 125 -30.07 36.29 11.15
CA GLN A 125 -30.08 36.86 12.50
C GLN A 125 -30.00 38.39 12.48
N ASP A 126 -29.16 38.96 11.60
CA ASP A 126 -29.06 40.42 11.38
C ASP A 126 -30.33 41.00 10.76
N ALA A 127 -30.98 40.26 9.84
CA ALA A 127 -32.27 40.66 9.27
C ALA A 127 -33.37 40.67 10.34
N ALA A 128 -33.43 39.62 11.17
CA ALA A 128 -34.39 39.53 12.27
C ALA A 128 -34.18 40.60 13.36
N LEU A 129 -32.93 41.04 13.59
CA LEU A 129 -32.61 42.11 14.54
C LEU A 129 -33.02 43.49 14.03
N LYS A 130 -32.96 43.73 12.70
CA LYS A 130 -33.37 44.99 12.08
C LYS A 130 -34.88 45.19 12.00
N ASP A 131 -35.65 44.10 12.05
CA ASP A 131 -37.12 44.12 12.05
C ASP A 131 -37.72 44.20 13.46
N GLN A 132 -36.90 44.25 14.53
CA GLN A 132 -37.39 44.55 15.88
C GLN A 132 -37.48 46.07 16.10
N PRO A 133 -38.65 46.60 16.52
CA PRO A 133 -38.90 48.04 16.67
C PRO A 133 -38.16 48.69 17.83
#